data_AF-A0A6B1BC64-F1
#
_entry.id   AF-A0A6B1BC64-F1
#
_cell.length_a   1.000
_cell.length_b   1.000
_cell.length_c   1.000
_cell.angle_alpha   90.00
_cell.angle_beta   90.00
_cell.angle_gamma   90.00
#
_symmetry.space_group_name_H-M   'P 1'
#
loop_
_entity.id
_entity.type
_entity.pdbx_description
1 polymer ?
#
loop_
_entity_poly.entity_id
_entity_poly.type
_entity_poly.pdbx_seq_one_letter_code
_entity_poly.pdbx_strand_id
1 'polypeptide(L)'
;MADILEMAALSTDVVLAQKYAAMAWRISTKHRIRMPYIMRFMFCKKCKKFMRPGVDSRIRLCGGRPRTVRVTCLYCSHIYRKVL
;
A
#
# COMPACT_ATOMS: atom_id res chain seq x y z
N MET A 1 -3.12 1.01 22.41
CA MET A 1 -2.45 1.89 21.40
C MET A 1 -2.23 1.18 20.05
N ALA A 2 -2.76 -0.04 19.88
CA ALA A 2 -2.91 -0.70 18.58
C ALA A 2 -4.39 -0.74 18.13
N ASP A 3 -5.32 -0.43 19.03
CA ASP A 3 -6.75 -0.72 18.89
C ASP A 3 -7.53 0.28 18.03
N ILE A 4 -6.97 1.48 17.79
CA ILE A 4 -7.63 2.53 16.98
C ILE A 4 -7.46 2.28 15.47
N LEU A 5 -6.48 1.46 15.05
CA LEU A 5 -6.23 1.16 13.63
C LEU A 5 -7.01 -0.06 13.12
N GLU A 6 -7.47 -0.96 13.99
CA GLU A 6 -8.10 -2.23 13.59
C GLU A 6 -9.60 -2.10 13.27
N MET A 7 -10.34 -1.21 13.96
CA MET A 7 -11.79 -1.11 13.77
C MET A 7 -12.23 -0.38 12.48
N ALA A 8 -11.36 0.45 11.89
CA ALA A 8 -11.69 1.17 10.64
C ALA A 8 -11.42 0.34 9.36
N ALA A 9 -10.72 -0.79 9.48
CA ALA A 9 -10.20 -1.52 8.33
C ALA A 9 -11.14 -2.62 7.79
N LEU A 10 -12.18 -3.01 8.54
CA LEU A 10 -13.01 -4.17 8.20
C LEU A 10 -14.28 -3.85 7.41
N SER A 11 -14.83 -2.64 7.49
CA SER A 11 -16.04 -2.32 6.72
C SER A 11 -16.38 -0.84 6.77
N THR A 12 -16.33 -0.14 5.63
CA THR A 12 -17.48 0.66 5.16
C THR A 12 -17.27 1.29 3.78
N ASP A 13 -16.15 1.96 3.44
CA ASP A 13 -16.06 2.65 2.14
C ASP A 13 -14.67 2.65 1.48
N VAL A 14 -14.49 1.82 0.44
CA VAL A 14 -13.28 1.80 -0.39
C VAL A 14 -13.01 3.16 -1.03
N VAL A 15 -14.08 3.87 -1.41
CA VAL A 15 -14.01 5.20 -2.03
C VAL A 15 -13.41 6.23 -1.06
N LEU A 16 -13.82 6.20 0.20
CA LEU A 16 -13.35 7.13 1.22
C LEU A 16 -11.88 6.87 1.56
N ALA A 17 -11.48 5.60 1.71
CA ALA A 17 -10.10 5.22 1.92
C ALA A 17 -9.18 5.71 0.79
N GLN A 18 -9.61 5.57 -0.47
CA GLN A 18 -8.86 6.08 -1.62
C GLN A 18 -8.73 7.61 -1.61
N LYS A 19 -9.78 8.34 -1.22
CA LYS A 19 -9.74 9.80 -1.08
C LYS A 19 -8.72 10.25 -0.02
N TYR A 20 -8.76 9.68 1.18
CA TYR A 20 -7.81 10.01 2.24
C TYR A 20 -6.37 9.70 1.84
N ALA A 21 -6.15 8.55 1.21
CA ALA A 21 -4.84 8.14 0.76
C ALA A 21 -4.29 9.08 -0.34
N ALA A 22 -5.14 9.55 -1.26
CA ALA A 22 -4.77 10.56 -2.25
C ALA A 22 -4.41 11.91 -1.60
N MET A 23 -5.14 12.33 -0.56
CA MET A 23 -4.81 13.54 0.21
C MET A 23 -3.47 13.40 0.93
N ALA A 24 -3.22 12.26 1.59
CA ALA A 24 -1.94 11.99 2.25
C ALA A 24 -0.76 12.04 1.25
N TRP A 25 -0.95 11.51 0.03
CA TRP A 25 0.04 11.60 -1.04
C TRP A 25 0.32 13.05 -1.45
N ARG A 26 -0.73 13.84 -1.67
CA ARG A 26 -0.60 15.26 -2.03
C ARG A 26 0.15 16.04 -0.95
N ILE A 27 -0.17 15.84 0.33
CA ILE A 27 0.51 16.49 1.46
C ILE A 27 1.99 16.12 1.49
N SER A 28 2.32 14.83 1.39
CA SER A 28 3.70 14.35 1.38
C SER A 28 4.51 14.96 0.22
N THR A 29 3.95 14.99 -0.99
CA THR A 29 4.63 15.59 -2.14
C THR A 29 4.77 17.11 -2.03
N LYS A 30 3.74 17.80 -1.53
CA LYS A 30 3.74 19.27 -1.37
C LYS A 30 4.81 19.73 -0.39
N HIS A 31 4.92 19.04 0.74
CA HIS A 31 5.87 19.38 1.80
C HIS A 31 7.21 18.63 1.66
N ARG A 32 7.39 17.83 0.60
CA ARG A 32 8.57 16.96 0.40
C ARG A 32 8.90 16.07 1.60
N ILE A 33 7.88 15.67 2.36
CA ILE A 33 8.03 14.81 3.53
C ILE A 33 8.17 13.36 3.08
N ARG A 34 9.19 12.67 3.60
CA ARG A 34 9.41 11.25 3.36
C ARG A 34 8.32 10.43 4.09
N MET A 35 7.37 9.85 3.34
CA MET A 35 6.36 8.96 3.95
C MET A 35 7.02 7.81 4.72
N PRO A 36 6.47 7.41 5.88
CA PRO A 36 6.94 6.26 6.62
C PRO A 36 6.83 4.99 5.78
N TYR A 37 7.69 4.03 6.07
CA TYR A 37 7.88 2.82 5.27
C TYR A 37 6.59 2.00 5.10
N ILE A 38 5.81 1.85 6.18
CA ILE A 38 4.56 1.08 6.22
C ILE A 38 3.52 1.69 5.27
N MET A 39 3.27 3.01 5.38
CA MET A 39 2.33 3.70 4.50
C MET A 39 2.77 3.62 3.03
N ARG A 40 4.08 3.81 2.77
CA ARG A 40 4.63 3.74 1.41
C ARG A 40 4.44 2.37 0.75
N PHE A 41 4.35 1.31 1.54
CA PHE A 41 4.10 -0.06 1.06
C PHE A 41 2.63 -0.28 0.68
N MET A 42 1.69 0.45 1.27
CA MET A 42 0.25 0.37 0.98
C MET A 42 -0.15 1.10 -0.32
N PHE A 43 0.80 1.68 -1.04
CA PHE A 43 0.57 2.36 -2.32
C PHE A 43 1.21 1.63 -3.49
N CYS A 44 0.47 1.48 -4.58
CA CYS A 44 1.03 1.00 -5.84
C CYS A 44 1.96 2.05 -6.45
N LYS A 45 3.16 1.64 -6.88
CA LYS A 45 4.15 2.55 -7.48
C LYS A 45 3.76 3.11 -8.85
N LYS A 46 2.91 2.39 -9.60
CA LYS A 46 2.46 2.81 -10.94
C LYS A 46 1.20 3.67 -10.87
N CYS A 47 0.09 3.12 -10.37
CA CYS A 47 -1.19 3.82 -10.36
C CYS A 47 -1.41 4.74 -9.15
N LYS A 48 -0.53 4.71 -8.14
CA LYS A 48 -0.62 5.48 -6.88
C LYS A 48 -1.93 5.29 -6.10
N LYS A 49 -2.73 4.27 -6.45
CA LYS A 49 -3.92 3.89 -5.69
C LYS A 49 -3.49 3.24 -4.38
N PHE A 50 -4.30 3.50 -3.35
CA PHE A 50 -4.25 2.79 -2.09
C PHE A 50 -4.68 1.35 -2.31
N MET A 51 -3.90 0.40 -1.81
CA MET A 51 -4.20 -1.02 -1.88
C MET A 51 -4.14 -1.59 -0.46
N ARG A 52 -5.21 -2.29 -0.08
CA ARG A 52 -5.20 -3.05 1.17
C ARG A 52 -4.40 -4.34 0.93
N PRO A 53 -3.35 -4.62 1.72
CA PRO A 53 -2.61 -5.87 1.62
C PRO A 53 -3.56 -7.05 1.89
N GLY A 54 -3.54 -8.06 1.01
CA GLY A 54 -4.41 -9.24 1.11
C GLY A 54 -5.74 -9.14 0.38
N VAL A 55 -6.33 -7.94 0.25
CA VAL A 55 -7.62 -7.74 -0.46
C VAL A 55 -7.39 -7.22 -1.89
N ASP A 56 -6.75 -6.06 -2.04
CA ASP A 56 -6.56 -5.38 -3.33
C ASP A 56 -5.17 -5.64 -3.95
N SER A 57 -4.33 -6.39 -3.22
CA SER A 57 -2.97 -6.72 -3.63
C SER A 57 -2.62 -8.16 -3.26
N ARG A 58 -1.90 -8.81 -4.17
CA ARG A 58 -1.41 -10.18 -4.01
C ARG A 58 0.06 -10.11 -3.61
N ILE A 59 0.38 -10.59 -2.41
CA ILE A 59 1.74 -10.62 -1.88
C ILE A 59 2.23 -12.06 -1.96
N ARG A 60 3.38 -12.27 -2.61
CA ARG A 60 4.04 -13.58 -2.69
C ARG A 60 5.46 -13.47 -2.15
N LEU A 61 5.82 -14.42 -1.29
CA LEU A 61 7.19 -14.64 -0.84
C LEU A 61 7.87 -15.56 -1.86
N CYS A 62 8.93 -15.08 -2.50
CA CYS A 62 9.73 -15.88 -3.42
C CYS A 62 11.01 -16.33 -2.71
N GLY A 63 11.17 -17.66 -2.59
CA GLY A 63 12.27 -18.32 -1.89
C GLY A 63 13.61 -18.39 -2.63
N GLY A 64 13.87 -17.50 -3.59
CA GLY A 64 15.15 -17.43 -4.30
C GLY A 64 16.26 -16.79 -3.45
N ARG A 65 17.49 -16.79 -3.98
CA ARG A 65 18.60 -15.98 -3.47
C ARG A 65 18.84 -14.81 -4.45
N PRO A 66 18.62 -13.54 -4.06
CA PRO A 66 18.14 -13.08 -2.74
C PRO A 66 16.64 -13.33 -2.52
N ARG A 67 16.22 -13.43 -1.25
CA ARG A 67 14.81 -13.57 -0.88
C ARG A 67 14.07 -12.31 -1.29
N THR A 68 12.92 -12.47 -1.94
CA THR A 68 12.18 -11.33 -2.47
C THR A 68 10.70 -11.43 -2.17
N VAL A 69 10.10 -10.28 -1.88
CA VAL A 69 8.65 -10.10 -1.81
C VAL A 69 8.18 -9.54 -3.15
N ARG A 70 7.29 -10.26 -3.83
CA ARG A 70 6.60 -9.74 -5.02
C ARG A 70 5.21 -9.28 -4.60
N VAL A 71 4.93 -8.00 -4.84
CA VAL A 71 3.60 -7.43 -4.59
C VAL A 71 3.00 -7.07 -5.93
N THR A 72 1.87 -7.69 -6.23
CA THR A 72 1.07 -7.44 -7.43
C THR A 72 -0.15 -6.61 -7.06
N CYS A 73 -0.33 -5.48 -7.74
CA CYS A 73 -1.55 -4.68 -7.61
C CYS A 73 -2.67 -5.30 -8.46
N LEU A 74 -3.85 -5.53 -7.86
CA LEU A 74 -4.98 -6.10 -8.60
C LEU A 74 -5.72 -5.07 -9.48
N TYR A 75 -5.50 -3.77 -9.27
CA TYR A 75 -6.10 -2.72 -10.10
C TYR A 75 -5.42 -2.53 -11.46
N CYS A 76 -4.09 -2.59 -11.50
CA CYS A 76 -3.30 -2.24 -12.69
C CYS A 76 -2.30 -3.31 -13.10
N SER A 77 -2.40 -4.51 -12.49
CA SER A 77 -1.54 -5.68 -12.67
C SER A 77 -0.02 -5.43 -12.55
N HIS A 78 0.38 -4.26 -12.08
CA HIS A 78 1.79 -3.92 -11.89
C HIS A 78 2.39 -4.71 -10.74
N ILE A 79 3.57 -5.28 -10.98
CA ILE A 79 4.32 -6.08 -10.02
C ILE A 79 5.56 -5.31 -9.63
N TYR A 80 5.74 -5.05 -8.34
CA TYR A 80 7.02 -4.57 -7.84
C TYR A 80 7.67 -5.62 -6.93
N ARG A 81 9.00 -5.62 -6.93
CA ARG A 81 9.81 -6.55 -6.18
C ARG A 81 10.52 -5.80 -5.06
N LYS A 82 10.54 -6.39 -3.88
CA LYS A 82 11.34 -5.92 -2.76
C LYS A 82 12.29 -7.02 -2.34
N VAL A 83 13.58 -6.70 -2.27
CA VAL A 83 14.57 -7.61 -1.70
C VAL A 83 14.42 -7.56 -0.18
N LEU A 84 14.41 -8.74 0.45
CA LEU A 84 14.49 -8.89 1.90
C LEU A 84 15.95 -8.89 2.34
#